data_AF-X7F2M7-F1
#
_entry.id   AF-X7F2M7-F1
#
_cell.length_a   1.000
_cell.length_b   1.000
_cell.length_c   1.000
_cell.angle_alpha   90.00
_cell.angle_beta   90.00
_cell.angle_gamma   90.00
#
_symmetry.space_group_name_H-M   'P 1'
#
loop_
_entity.id
_entity.type
_entity.pdbx_description
1 polymer ?
#
loop_
_entity_poly.entity_id
_entity_poly.type
_entity_poly.pdbx_seq_one_letter_code
_entity_poly.pdbx_strand_id
1 'polypeptide(L)'
;MRNFVWIVAAGLALAACGGGERVTRGYVAPGPSFANGPIKNACLGSDRSARNPRLCGCIQSVADSSLSNSEQRLAVTFFKDPHRAQEIRQSDRPNHERMWTNYKAFTNRAEQICRGL
;
A
#
# COMPACT_ATOMS: atom_id res chain seq x y z
N MET A 1 -1.05 -40.23 64.71
CA MET A 1 0.22 -39.76 65.30
C MET A 1 0.95 -39.01 64.19
N ARG A 2 0.74 -37.69 64.11
CA ARG A 2 1.73 -36.65 64.47
C ARG A 2 2.96 -36.77 63.56
N ASN A 3 3.18 -35.87 62.61
CA ASN A 3 3.76 -34.57 62.92
C ASN A 3 3.49 -33.50 61.84
N PHE A 4 2.94 -32.37 62.30
CA PHE A 4 2.98 -31.05 61.68
C PHE A 4 4.32 -30.39 62.04
N VAL A 5 5.13 -29.97 61.06
CA VAL A 5 6.24 -28.99 61.19
C VAL A 5 6.38 -28.32 59.80
N TRP A 6 5.80 -27.14 59.54
CA TRP A 6 6.25 -25.77 59.85
C TRP A 6 7.39 -25.23 58.95
N ILE A 7 7.23 -23.94 58.58
CA ILE A 7 8.26 -22.93 58.23
C ILE A 7 8.49 -22.63 56.73
N VAL A 8 7.78 -21.59 56.27
CA VAL A 8 8.28 -20.32 55.69
C VAL A 8 9.65 -20.37 54.97
N ALA A 9 9.65 -20.06 53.67
CA ALA A 9 10.79 -19.46 52.97
C ALA A 9 10.22 -18.47 51.93
N ALA A 10 10.07 -17.20 52.29
CA ALA A 10 11.09 -16.15 52.16
C ALA A 10 11.43 -15.90 50.68
N GLY A 11 10.77 -14.89 50.12
CA GLY A 11 11.07 -14.36 48.80
C GLY A 11 12.47 -13.78 48.74
N LEU A 12 13.21 -14.14 47.69
CA LEU A 12 14.42 -13.46 47.26
C LEU A 12 14.24 -13.08 45.79
N ALA A 13 13.91 -11.81 45.59
CA ALA A 13 13.94 -11.15 44.30
C ALA A 13 15.41 -11.02 43.86
N LEU A 14 15.82 -11.81 42.87
CA LEU A 14 17.07 -11.58 42.17
C LEU A 14 16.84 -10.53 41.09
N ALA A 15 17.46 -9.37 41.30
CA ALA A 15 17.58 -8.27 40.36
C ALA A 15 18.20 -8.75 39.03
N ALA A 16 17.44 -8.63 37.94
CA ALA A 16 17.99 -8.75 36.59
C ALA A 16 18.56 -7.39 36.15
N CYS A 17 19.87 -7.20 36.30
CA CYS A 17 20.59 -6.13 35.60
C CYS A 17 20.86 -6.59 34.16
N GLY A 18 19.84 -6.46 33.29
CA GLY A 18 19.92 -6.72 31.86
C GLY A 18 19.91 -5.41 31.08
N GLY A 19 21.01 -4.65 31.14
CA GLY A 19 21.24 -3.46 30.32
C GLY A 19 21.55 -3.86 28.87
N GLY A 20 20.50 -4.21 28.12
CA GLY A 20 20.59 -4.37 26.66
C GLY A 20 20.27 -3.04 25.99
N GLU A 21 21.28 -2.44 25.34
CA GLU A 21 21.11 -1.28 24.47
C GLU A 21 20.10 -1.61 23.38
N ARG A 22 18.86 -1.15 23.56
CA ARG A 22 17.85 -1.20 22.51
C ARG A 22 18.28 -0.18 21.48
N VAL A 23 18.99 -0.61 20.44
CA VAL A 23 19.00 0.09 19.16
C VAL A 23 17.54 0.27 18.78
N THR A 24 16.98 1.46 19.06
CA THR A 24 15.68 1.87 18.58
C THR A 24 15.81 2.02 17.07
N ARG A 25 15.79 0.89 16.38
CA ARG A 25 15.47 0.83 14.95
C ARG A 25 14.03 1.30 14.88
N GLY A 26 13.86 2.62 14.72
CA GLY A 26 12.56 3.26 14.64
C GLY A 26 11.70 2.46 13.69
N TYR A 27 10.56 1.97 14.17
CA TYR A 27 9.58 1.30 13.35
C TYR A 27 9.00 2.36 12.42
N VAL A 28 9.65 2.58 11.28
CA VAL A 28 9.07 3.35 10.19
C VAL A 28 7.92 2.48 9.71
N ALA A 29 6.70 2.81 10.14
CA ALA A 29 5.50 2.22 9.58
C ALA A 29 5.62 2.33 8.05
N PRO A 30 5.37 1.26 7.28
CA PRO A 30 5.45 1.32 5.83
C PRO A 30 4.43 2.36 5.34
N GLY A 31 4.95 3.56 5.04
CA GLY A 31 4.19 4.61 4.39
C GLY A 31 3.97 4.23 2.92
N PRO A 32 2.98 4.84 2.26
CA PRO A 32 2.77 4.63 0.83
C PRO A 32 4.07 4.93 0.08
N SER A 33 4.57 3.94 -0.68
CA SER A 33 5.76 4.15 -1.50
C SER A 33 5.43 5.14 -2.61
N PHE A 34 6.27 6.15 -2.78
CA PHE A 34 6.09 7.18 -3.80
C PHE A 34 6.97 6.85 -5.00
N ALA A 35 6.34 6.53 -6.14
CA ALA A 35 7.04 6.24 -7.38
C ALA A 35 6.92 7.40 -8.39
N ASN A 36 7.78 7.40 -9.39
CA ASN A 36 7.68 8.26 -10.56
C ASN A 36 7.33 7.42 -11.79
N GLY A 37 6.52 7.97 -12.69
CA GLY A 37 6.12 7.22 -13.88
C GLY A 37 4.95 7.85 -14.64
N PRO A 38 4.48 7.15 -15.68
CA PRO A 38 3.50 7.68 -16.62
C PRO A 38 2.12 7.96 -15.97
N ILE A 39 1.68 7.12 -15.03
CA ILE A 39 0.42 7.31 -14.28
C ILE A 39 0.53 8.51 -13.33
N LYS A 40 1.66 8.69 -12.63
CA LYS A 40 1.89 9.89 -11.80
C LYS A 40 1.79 11.16 -12.65
N ASN A 41 2.45 11.19 -13.80
CA ASN A 41 2.46 12.34 -14.68
C ASN A 41 1.05 12.65 -15.20
N ALA A 42 0.29 11.62 -15.60
CA ALA A 42 -1.09 11.78 -16.03
C ALA A 42 -2.02 12.26 -14.91
N CYS A 43 -1.85 11.72 -13.68
CA CYS A 43 -2.58 12.14 -12.50
C CYS A 43 -2.36 13.61 -12.17
N LEU A 44 -1.10 14.06 -12.17
CA LEU A 44 -0.73 15.46 -11.91
C LEU A 44 -1.20 16.42 -13.01
N GLY A 45 -1.29 15.94 -14.26
CA GLY A 45 -1.80 16.70 -15.40
C GLY A 45 -3.32 16.66 -15.57
N SER A 46 -4.05 15.88 -14.76
CA SER A 46 -5.52 15.79 -14.85
C SER A 46 -6.20 16.99 -14.19
N ASP A 47 -7.47 17.26 -14.51
CA ASP A 47 -8.23 18.36 -13.91
C ASP A 47 -8.79 18.04 -12.51
N ARG A 48 -8.37 16.91 -11.90
CA ARG A 48 -8.84 16.49 -10.56
C ARG A 48 -8.30 17.45 -9.50
N SER A 49 -9.16 17.91 -8.60
CA SER A 49 -8.82 18.86 -7.51
C SER A 49 -7.97 18.23 -6.41
N ALA A 50 -8.18 16.94 -6.11
CA ALA A 50 -7.43 16.22 -5.09
C ALA A 50 -5.99 15.85 -5.50
N ARG A 51 -5.59 16.11 -6.76
CA ARG A 51 -4.28 15.70 -7.26
C ARG A 51 -3.17 16.41 -6.48
N ASN A 52 -2.20 15.63 -6.02
CA ASN A 52 -0.99 16.16 -5.42
C ASN A 52 0.16 15.16 -5.61
N PRO A 53 1.43 15.59 -5.47
CA PRO A 53 2.59 14.72 -5.72
C PRO A 53 2.63 13.45 -4.86
N ARG A 54 2.11 13.48 -3.63
CA ARG A 54 2.08 12.32 -2.72
C ARG A 54 1.03 11.32 -3.19
N LEU A 55 -0.22 11.76 -3.39
CA LEU A 55 -1.30 10.92 -3.90
C LEU A 55 -0.91 10.28 -5.24
N CYS A 56 -0.50 11.09 -6.22
CA CYS A 56 -0.17 10.59 -7.56
C CYS A 56 1.07 9.67 -7.54
N GLY A 57 2.03 9.88 -6.64
CA GLY A 57 3.17 8.98 -6.45
C GLY A 57 2.78 7.64 -5.83
N CYS A 58 1.84 7.63 -4.88
CA CYS A 58 1.29 6.41 -4.31
C CYS A 58 0.54 5.60 -5.38
N ILE A 59 -0.33 6.26 -6.16
CA ILE A 59 -1.07 5.62 -7.25
C ILE A 59 -0.11 4.99 -8.27
N GLN A 60 1.00 5.67 -8.62
CA GLN A 60 2.02 5.10 -9.50
C GLN A 60 2.66 3.84 -8.92
N SER A 61 3.02 3.83 -7.64
CA SER A 61 3.63 2.64 -7.01
C SER A 61 2.67 1.44 -7.01
N VAL A 62 1.39 1.68 -6.77
CA VAL A 62 0.37 0.64 -6.89
C VAL A 62 0.23 0.19 -8.36
N ALA A 63 0.30 1.11 -9.32
CA ALA A 63 0.28 0.76 -10.75
C ALA A 63 1.50 -0.10 -11.14
N ASP A 64 2.70 0.20 -10.65
CA ASP A 64 3.93 -0.56 -10.96
C ASP A 64 3.88 -2.01 -10.48
N SER A 65 3.14 -2.27 -9.40
CA SER A 65 2.93 -3.63 -8.86
C SER A 65 1.68 -4.33 -9.42
N SER A 66 0.78 -3.60 -10.09
CA SER A 66 -0.53 -4.13 -10.51
C SER A 66 -0.72 -4.20 -12.02
N LEU A 67 -0.01 -3.37 -12.79
CA LEU A 67 -0.17 -3.20 -14.23
C LEU A 67 1.17 -3.37 -14.94
N SER A 68 1.13 -4.05 -16.08
CA SER A 68 2.24 -4.07 -17.02
C SER A 68 2.46 -2.70 -17.68
N ASN A 69 3.64 -2.51 -18.28
CA ASN A 69 3.99 -1.26 -18.96
C ASN A 69 3.01 -0.87 -20.07
N SER A 70 2.47 -1.84 -20.82
CA SER A 70 1.48 -1.59 -21.87
C SER A 70 0.12 -1.20 -21.29
N GLU A 71 -0.29 -1.84 -20.20
CA GLU A 71 -1.53 -1.50 -19.49
C GLU A 71 -1.43 -0.10 -18.86
N GLN A 72 -0.28 0.27 -18.29
CA GLN A 72 -0.07 1.63 -17.77
C GLN A 72 -0.19 2.68 -18.89
N ARG A 73 0.40 2.44 -20.08
CA ARG A 73 0.27 3.35 -21.23
C ARG A 73 -1.18 3.50 -21.69
N LEU A 74 -1.94 2.41 -21.73
CA LEU A 74 -3.36 2.46 -22.05
C LEU A 74 -4.15 3.22 -20.96
N ALA A 75 -3.90 2.93 -19.69
CA ALA A 75 -4.54 3.60 -18.57
C ALA A 75 -4.27 5.12 -18.54
N VAL A 76 -3.07 5.57 -18.95
CA VAL A 76 -2.77 7.01 -19.11
C VAL A 76 -3.73 7.70 -20.07
N THR A 77 -4.19 7.02 -21.12
CA THR A 77 -5.14 7.62 -22.09
C THR A 77 -6.47 7.97 -21.42
N PHE A 78 -6.89 7.21 -20.40
CA PHE A 78 -8.17 7.42 -19.71
C PHE A 78 -8.21 8.72 -18.91
N PHE A 79 -7.05 9.24 -18.48
CA PHE A 79 -6.98 10.53 -17.78
C PHE A 79 -7.34 11.70 -18.69
N LYS A 80 -7.01 11.61 -19.98
CA LYS A 80 -7.31 12.65 -20.98
C LYS A 80 -8.66 12.42 -21.64
N ASP A 81 -8.99 11.16 -21.89
CA ASP A 81 -10.22 10.75 -22.55
C ASP A 81 -10.95 9.68 -21.71
N PRO A 82 -11.90 10.09 -20.85
CA PRO A 82 -12.72 9.15 -20.10
C PRO A 82 -13.60 8.24 -20.98
N HIS A 83 -13.92 8.65 -22.22
CA HIS A 83 -14.68 7.81 -23.15
C HIS A 83 -13.87 6.59 -23.57
N ARG A 84 -12.56 6.74 -23.75
CA ARG A 84 -11.66 5.62 -24.05
C ARG A 84 -11.73 4.50 -23.00
N ALA A 85 -11.92 4.84 -21.72
CA ALA A 85 -12.11 3.84 -20.68
C ALA A 85 -13.42 3.04 -20.88
N GLN A 86 -14.48 3.70 -21.37
CA GLN A 86 -15.75 3.03 -21.66
C GLN A 86 -15.63 2.09 -22.86
N GLU A 87 -14.92 2.50 -23.91
CA GLU A 87 -14.65 1.64 -25.08
C GLU A 87 -13.89 0.37 -24.67
N ILE A 88 -12.84 0.51 -23.85
CA ILE A 88 -12.06 -0.64 -23.37
C ILE A 88 -12.90 -1.55 -22.48
N ARG A 89 -13.72 -0.98 -21.59
CA ARG A 89 -14.62 -1.74 -20.71
C ARG A 89 -15.68 -2.55 -21.45
N GLN A 90 -16.14 -2.07 -22.60
CA GLN A 90 -17.23 -2.70 -23.37
C GLN A 90 -16.72 -3.58 -24.51
N SER A 91 -15.41 -3.73 -24.67
CA SER A 91 -14.82 -4.39 -25.81
C SER A 91 -14.60 -5.88 -25.55
N ASP A 92 -15.20 -6.75 -26.38
CA ASP A 92 -15.05 -8.21 -26.31
C ASP A 92 -13.65 -8.77 -26.65
N ARG A 93 -12.65 -7.91 -26.90
CA ARG A 93 -11.28 -8.34 -27.18
C ARG A 93 -10.62 -8.93 -25.91
N PRO A 94 -10.05 -10.15 -25.97
CA PRO A 94 -9.50 -10.81 -24.78
C PRO A 94 -8.42 -10.02 -24.02
N ASN A 95 -7.62 -9.23 -24.75
CA ASN A 95 -6.59 -8.39 -24.15
C ASN A 95 -7.19 -7.19 -23.39
N HIS A 96 -8.31 -6.62 -23.87
CA HIS A 96 -9.01 -5.55 -23.19
C HIS A 96 -9.68 -6.07 -21.91
N GLU A 97 -10.30 -7.24 -21.98
CA GLU A 97 -10.92 -7.88 -20.79
C GLU A 97 -9.90 -8.19 -19.69
N ARG A 98 -8.73 -8.74 -20.06
CA ARG A 98 -7.63 -8.97 -19.12
C ARG A 98 -7.14 -7.66 -18.51
N MET A 99 -6.88 -6.67 -19.36
CA MET A 99 -6.42 -5.36 -18.91
C MET A 99 -7.44 -4.71 -17.98
N TRP A 100 -8.73 -4.77 -18.30
CA TRP A 100 -9.80 -4.18 -17.51
C TRP A 100 -9.95 -4.87 -16.15
N THR A 101 -9.75 -6.18 -16.09
CA THR A 101 -9.70 -6.95 -14.85
C THR A 101 -8.57 -6.46 -13.95
N ASN A 102 -7.35 -6.32 -14.50
CA ASN A 102 -6.20 -5.81 -13.77
C ASN A 102 -6.38 -4.35 -13.37
N TYR A 103 -6.96 -3.52 -14.24
CA TYR A 103 -7.24 -2.11 -13.97
C TYR A 103 -8.19 -1.94 -12.78
N LYS A 104 -9.26 -2.74 -12.69
CA LYS A 104 -10.16 -2.74 -11.51
C LYS A 104 -9.43 -3.15 -10.23
N ALA A 105 -8.58 -4.17 -10.29
CA ALA A 105 -7.80 -4.60 -9.13
C ALA A 105 -6.83 -3.49 -8.67
N PHE A 106 -6.17 -2.84 -9.63
CA PHE A 106 -5.32 -1.66 -9.41
C PHE A 106 -6.08 -0.53 -8.74
N THR A 107 -7.25 -0.11 -9.26
CA THR A 107 -8.00 1.03 -8.70
C THR A 107 -8.48 0.73 -7.28
N ASN A 108 -9.00 -0.47 -7.03
CA ASN A 108 -9.44 -0.87 -5.69
C ASN A 108 -8.28 -0.85 -4.68
N ARG A 109 -7.11 -1.35 -5.09
CA ARG A 109 -5.91 -1.35 -4.23
C ARG A 109 -5.39 0.07 -4.00
N ALA A 110 -5.42 0.92 -5.02
CA ALA A 110 -5.02 2.33 -4.89
C ALA A 110 -5.95 3.09 -3.94
N GLU A 111 -7.26 2.85 -3.99
CA GLU A 111 -8.21 3.44 -3.04
C GLU A 111 -7.96 2.98 -1.60
N GLN A 112 -7.61 1.71 -1.39
CA GLN A 112 -7.30 1.20 -0.04
C GLN A 112 -6.00 1.77 0.54
N ILE A 113 -4.97 1.91 -0.29
CA ILE A 113 -3.62 2.29 0.16
C ILE A 113 -3.41 3.80 0.18
N CYS A 114 -3.91 4.51 -0.84
CA CYS A 114 -3.59 5.91 -1.08
C CYS A 114 -4.63 6.88 -0.54
N ARG A 115 -5.72 6.40 0.08
CA ARG A 115 -6.76 7.26 0.66
C ARG A 115 -6.18 8.15 1.76
N GLY A 116 -6.53 9.44 1.71
CA GLY A 116 -6.09 10.45 2.68
C GLY A 116 -4.75 11.10 2.35
N LEU A 117 -4.15 10.78 1.19
CA LEU A 117 -3.01 11.50 0.62
C LEU A 117 -3.41 12.68 -0.25
#